data_AF-A0A376RA49-F1
#
_entry.id   AF-A0A376RA49-F1
#
_cell.length_a   1.000
_cell.length_b   1.000
_cell.length_c   1.000
_cell.angle_alpha   90.00
_cell.angle_beta   90.00
_cell.angle_gamma   90.00
#
_symmetry.space_group_name_H-M   'P 1'
#
loop_
_entity.id
_entity.type
_entity.pdbx_description
1 polymer ?
#
loop_
_entity_poly.entity_id
_entity_poly.type
_entity_poly.pdbx_seq_one_letter_code
_entity_poly.pdbx_strand_id
1 'polypeptide(L)'
;MARGADRDVDERHRADRQSNLARSSGGFIALVAGAKSDRLLLGAGIQRLRELNQSLQKELARNQHLAERLLETEESVRRDVARELHDDIGQTITAIRTQAGIVQRLAADNASVKQSGQLIEQLSLGVYDAVRRLLGRLRPRQLDDLTLSRPSAH
;
A
#
# COMPACT_ATOMS: atom_id res chain seq x y z
N MET A 1 -54.09 -63.47 56.03
CA MET A 1 -53.97 -62.28 55.15
C MET A 1 -52.61 -61.62 55.42
N ALA A 2 -51.50 -62.14 54.89
CA ALA A 2 -50.14 -61.59 55.10
C ALA A 2 -49.16 -62.09 54.02
N ARG A 3 -49.48 -61.91 52.74
CA ARG A 3 -48.60 -62.27 51.58
C ARG A 3 -48.47 -61.12 50.57
N GLY A 4 -48.63 -59.87 51.03
CA GLY A 4 -48.59 -58.68 50.17
C GLY A 4 -47.36 -57.78 50.35
N ALA A 5 -46.62 -57.88 51.45
CA ALA A 5 -45.60 -56.87 51.81
C ALA A 5 -44.17 -57.22 51.36
N ASP A 6 -43.88 -58.49 51.08
CA ASP A 6 -42.50 -58.96 50.81
C ASP A 6 -42.08 -58.86 49.33
N ARG A 7 -43.06 -58.83 48.40
CA ARG A 7 -42.80 -58.63 46.96
C ARG A 7 -42.45 -57.18 46.61
N ASP A 8 -42.91 -56.22 47.43
CA ASP A 8 -42.72 -54.79 47.19
C ASP A 8 -41.27 -54.33 47.51
N VAL A 9 -40.57 -55.03 48.41
CA VAL A 9 -39.21 -54.66 48.84
C VAL A 9 -38.15 -55.14 47.83
N ASP A 10 -38.33 -56.31 47.22
CA ASP A 10 -37.40 -56.86 46.23
C ASP A 10 -37.48 -56.10 44.88
N GLU A 11 -38.65 -55.58 44.50
CA GLU A 11 -38.79 -54.73 43.30
C GLU A 11 -38.15 -53.34 43.49
N ARG A 12 -38.28 -52.74 44.69
CA ARG A 12 -37.65 -51.45 44.99
C ARG A 12 -36.12 -51.52 44.97
N HIS A 13 -35.53 -52.59 45.49
CA HIS A 13 -34.08 -52.79 45.46
C HIS A 13 -33.50 -53.15 44.09
N ARG A 14 -34.31 -53.73 43.18
CA ARG A 14 -33.91 -53.90 41.77
C ARG A 14 -34.00 -52.59 40.99
N ALA A 15 -35.03 -51.78 41.23
CA ALA A 15 -35.18 -50.46 40.60
C ALA A 15 -34.05 -49.49 41.02
N ASP A 16 -33.67 -49.50 42.29
CA ASP A 16 -32.59 -48.63 42.80
C ASP A 16 -31.21 -49.01 42.26
N ARG A 17 -30.93 -50.30 42.09
CA ARG A 17 -29.66 -50.76 41.48
C ARG A 17 -29.57 -50.44 39.98
N GLN A 18 -30.69 -50.46 39.26
CA GLN A 18 -30.74 -50.09 37.84
C GLN A 18 -30.58 -48.57 37.63
N SER A 19 -31.13 -47.74 38.52
CA SER A 19 -31.02 -46.27 38.41
C SER A 19 -29.61 -45.75 38.69
N ASN A 20 -28.87 -46.41 39.60
CA ASN A 20 -27.52 -45.98 39.97
C ASN A 20 -26.46 -46.31 38.89
N LEU A 21 -26.67 -47.38 38.11
CA LEU A 21 -25.78 -47.76 37.00
C LEU A 21 -25.91 -46.81 35.79
N ALA A 22 -27.11 -46.24 35.58
CA ALA A 22 -27.37 -45.24 34.54
C ALA A 22 -26.76 -43.87 34.88
N ARG A 23 -26.71 -43.48 36.17
CA ARG A 23 -26.15 -42.19 36.61
C ARG A 23 -24.62 -42.12 36.52
N SER A 24 -23.91 -43.22 36.83
CA SER A 24 -22.44 -43.25 36.75
C SER A 24 -21.91 -43.20 35.31
N SER A 25 -22.64 -43.79 34.36
CA SER A 25 -22.24 -43.89 32.95
C SER A 25 -22.59 -42.60 32.17
N GLY A 26 -23.75 -42.00 32.48
CA GLY A 26 -24.19 -40.74 31.85
C GLY A 26 -23.30 -39.54 32.19
N GLY A 27 -22.77 -39.47 33.43
CA GLY A 27 -21.89 -38.37 33.85
C GLY A 27 -20.55 -38.34 33.11
N PHE A 28 -19.96 -39.50 32.81
CA PHE A 28 -18.69 -39.58 32.09
C PHE A 28 -18.85 -39.29 30.59
N ILE A 29 -19.94 -39.76 29.98
CA ILE A 29 -20.28 -39.43 28.58
C ILE A 29 -20.56 -37.92 28.44
N ALA A 30 -21.26 -37.30 29.39
CA ALA A 30 -21.52 -35.86 29.37
C ALA A 30 -20.22 -35.03 29.54
N LEU A 31 -19.30 -35.44 30.43
CA LEU A 31 -18.01 -34.77 30.62
C LEU A 31 -17.14 -34.86 29.36
N VAL A 32 -17.03 -36.05 28.75
CA VAL A 32 -16.24 -36.26 27.53
C VAL A 32 -16.89 -35.58 26.32
N ALA A 33 -18.22 -35.56 26.22
CA ALA A 33 -18.94 -34.82 25.19
C ALA A 33 -18.74 -33.30 25.34
N GLY A 34 -18.82 -32.76 26.56
CA GLY A 34 -18.50 -31.35 26.85
C GLY A 34 -17.06 -30.99 26.44
N ALA A 35 -16.08 -31.82 26.81
CA ALA A 35 -14.68 -31.60 26.43
C ALA A 35 -14.40 -31.74 24.92
N LYS A 36 -15.15 -32.59 24.20
CA LYS A 36 -15.09 -32.68 22.73
C LYS A 36 -15.71 -31.46 22.06
N SER A 37 -16.83 -30.98 22.57
CA SER A 37 -17.52 -29.77 22.07
C SER A 37 -16.67 -28.52 22.25
N ASP A 38 -16.06 -28.32 23.41
CA ASP A 38 -15.13 -27.21 23.64
C ASP A 38 -13.92 -27.28 22.70
N ARG A 39 -13.37 -28.47 22.45
CA ARG A 39 -12.23 -28.65 21.54
C ARG A 39 -12.60 -28.39 20.08
N LEU A 40 -13.81 -28.74 19.65
CA LEU A 40 -14.34 -28.42 18.31
C LEU A 40 -14.55 -26.92 18.14
N LEU A 41 -15.10 -26.24 19.14
CA LEU A 41 -15.28 -24.79 19.14
C LEU A 41 -13.95 -24.05 19.09
N LEU A 42 -12.96 -24.48 19.87
CA LEU A 42 -11.59 -23.94 19.82
C LEU A 42 -10.93 -24.19 18.47
N GLY A 43 -11.10 -25.38 17.89
CA GLY A 43 -10.60 -25.71 16.55
C GLY A 43 -11.19 -24.83 15.46
N ALA A 44 -12.51 -24.60 15.49
CA ALA A 44 -13.20 -23.71 14.56
C ALA A 44 -12.76 -22.23 14.73
N GLY A 45 -12.57 -21.78 15.98
CA GLY A 45 -12.05 -20.44 16.27
C GLY A 45 -10.63 -20.22 15.74
N ILE A 46 -9.72 -21.19 15.95
CA ILE A 46 -8.35 -21.15 15.42
C ILE A 46 -8.35 -21.15 13.89
N GLN A 47 -9.20 -21.98 13.27
CA GLN A 47 -9.33 -22.04 11.82
C GLN A 47 -9.80 -20.69 11.27
N ARG A 48 -10.82 -20.08 11.89
CA ARG A 48 -11.32 -18.76 11.49
C ARG A 48 -10.26 -17.66 11.63
N LEU A 49 -9.49 -17.69 12.71
CA LEU A 49 -8.40 -16.73 12.94
C LEU A 49 -7.27 -16.90 11.93
N ARG A 50 -6.95 -18.13 11.51
CA ARG A 50 -5.99 -18.39 10.42
C ARG A 50 -6.49 -17.85 9.08
N GLU A 51 -7.75 -18.09 8.73
CA GLU A 51 -8.36 -17.55 7.50
C GLU A 51 -8.32 -16.02 7.47
N LEU A 52 -8.68 -15.37 8.59
CA LEU A 52 -8.63 -13.91 8.70
C LEU A 52 -7.19 -13.40 8.58
N ASN A 53 -6.22 -14.03 9.25
CA ASN A 53 -4.81 -13.65 9.13
C ASN A 53 -4.28 -13.82 7.70
N GLN A 54 -4.62 -14.91 7.02
CA GLN A 54 -4.22 -15.13 5.62
C GLN A 54 -4.84 -14.08 4.69
N SER A 55 -6.12 -13.74 4.90
CA SER A 55 -6.80 -12.68 4.15
C SER A 55 -6.13 -11.33 4.37
N LEU A 56 -5.83 -10.98 5.62
CA LEU A 56 -5.11 -9.75 5.97
C LEU A 56 -3.72 -9.70 5.33
N GLN A 57 -2.96 -10.79 5.38
CA GLN A 57 -1.65 -10.86 4.72
C GLN A 57 -1.76 -10.66 3.20
N LYS A 58 -2.79 -11.23 2.58
CA LYS A 58 -3.05 -11.04 1.15
C LYS A 58 -3.41 -9.60 0.81
N GLU A 59 -4.24 -8.94 1.62
CA GLU A 59 -4.56 -7.52 1.43
C GLU A 59 -3.36 -6.61 1.69
N LEU A 60 -2.52 -6.92 2.69
CA LEU A 60 -1.28 -6.18 2.93
C LEU A 60 -0.32 -6.29 1.74
N ALA A 61 -0.11 -7.50 1.21
CA ALA A 61 0.72 -7.71 0.03
C ALA A 61 0.16 -6.98 -1.21
N ARG A 62 -1.17 -6.98 -1.38
CA ARG A 62 -1.82 -6.21 -2.45
C ARG A 62 -1.62 -4.70 -2.29
N ASN A 63 -1.79 -4.17 -1.08
CA ASN A 63 -1.58 -2.74 -0.80
C ASN A 63 -0.13 -2.32 -1.03
N GLN A 64 0.84 -3.14 -0.60
CA GLN A 64 2.27 -2.89 -0.84
C GLN A 64 2.56 -2.82 -2.35
N HIS A 65 2.08 -3.80 -3.12
CA HIS A 65 2.26 -3.81 -4.56
C HIS A 65 1.61 -2.61 -5.26
N LEU A 66 0.41 -2.20 -4.82
CA LEU A 66 -0.25 -1.01 -5.37
C LEU A 66 0.52 0.28 -5.01
N ALA A 67 1.06 0.37 -3.80
CA ALA A 67 1.87 1.51 -3.38
C ALA A 67 3.15 1.63 -4.22
N GLU A 68 3.84 0.51 -4.48
CA GLU A 68 5.00 0.46 -5.37
C GLU A 68 4.65 0.95 -6.78
N ARG A 69 3.57 0.42 -7.36
CA ARG A 69 3.12 0.85 -8.70
C ARG A 69 2.72 2.32 -8.76
N LEU A 70 2.11 2.85 -7.69
CA LEU A 70 1.78 4.27 -7.60
C LEU A 70 3.05 5.13 -7.60
N LEU A 71 4.07 4.75 -6.83
CA LEU A 71 5.36 5.45 -6.81
C LEU A 71 6.05 5.40 -8.17
N GLU A 72 6.07 4.24 -8.83
CA GLU A 72 6.63 4.09 -10.17
C GLU A 72 5.91 4.96 -11.19
N THR A 73 4.58 4.98 -11.13
CA THR A 73 3.74 5.79 -12.02
C THR A 73 3.95 7.28 -11.78
N GLU A 74 3.94 7.71 -10.52
CA GLU A 74 4.20 9.10 -10.15
C GLU A 74 5.57 9.55 -10.65
N GLU A 75 6.58 8.69 -10.51
CA GLU A 75 7.93 8.99 -10.97
C GLU A 75 8.03 9.04 -12.50
N SER A 76 7.33 8.16 -13.21
CA SER A 76 7.23 8.24 -14.68
C SER A 76 6.60 9.56 -15.10
N VAL A 77 5.46 9.92 -14.50
CA VAL A 77 4.75 11.16 -14.81
C VAL A 77 5.62 12.38 -14.52
N ARG A 78 6.33 12.42 -13.38
CA ARG A 78 7.27 13.53 -13.09
C ARG A 78 8.37 13.65 -14.13
N ARG A 79 8.96 12.53 -14.56
CA ARG A 79 9.99 12.52 -15.62
C ARG A 79 9.43 13.02 -16.94
N ASP A 80 8.24 12.57 -17.31
CA ASP A 80 7.62 12.92 -18.58
C ASP A 80 7.24 14.39 -18.63
N VAL A 81 6.59 14.90 -17.58
CA VAL A 81 6.28 16.33 -17.42
C VAL A 81 7.55 17.18 -17.45
N ALA A 82 8.62 16.76 -16.76
CA ALA A 82 9.86 17.52 -16.76
C ALA A 82 10.52 17.57 -18.14
N ARG A 83 10.42 16.50 -18.93
CA ARG A 83 10.96 16.44 -20.30
C ARG A 83 10.14 17.30 -21.25
N GLU A 84 8.82 17.13 -21.27
CA GLU A 84 7.92 17.89 -22.14
C GLU A 84 8.03 19.39 -21.88
N LEU A 85 8.03 19.81 -20.60
CA LEU A 85 8.25 21.21 -20.24
C LEU A 85 9.64 21.71 -20.62
N HIS A 86 10.69 20.89 -20.49
CA HIS A 86 12.03 21.29 -20.90
C HIS A 86 12.12 21.53 -22.41
N ASP A 87 11.53 20.63 -23.19
CA ASP A 87 11.58 20.67 -24.64
C ASP A 87 10.74 21.84 -25.18
N ASP A 88 9.48 21.97 -24.75
CA ASP A 88 8.56 23.02 -25.21
C ASP A 88 9.06 24.42 -24.85
N ILE A 89 9.47 24.61 -23.59
CA ILE A 89 9.98 25.91 -23.13
C ILE A 89 11.33 26.21 -23.76
N GLY A 90 12.23 25.22 -23.85
CA GLY A 90 13.53 25.39 -24.47
C GLY A 90 13.44 25.79 -25.95
N GLN A 91 12.54 25.14 -26.70
CA GLN A 91 12.26 25.49 -28.10
C GLN A 91 11.66 26.90 -28.22
N THR A 92 10.66 27.22 -27.39
CA THR A 92 10.01 28.54 -27.41
C THR A 92 11.03 29.65 -27.11
N ILE A 93 11.89 29.46 -26.12
CA ILE A 93 12.95 30.42 -25.76
C ILE A 93 13.98 30.56 -26.88
N THR A 94 14.34 29.46 -27.54
CA THR A 94 15.22 29.48 -28.70
C THR A 94 14.61 30.28 -29.85
N ALA A 95 13.32 30.12 -30.12
CA ALA A 95 12.60 30.88 -31.14
C ALA A 95 12.57 32.38 -30.82
N ILE A 96 12.24 32.75 -29.58
CA ILE A 96 12.22 34.16 -29.13
C ILE A 96 13.60 34.80 -29.31
N ARG A 97 14.66 34.15 -28.84
CA ARG A 97 16.04 34.65 -28.97
C ARG A 97 16.47 34.78 -30.43
N THR A 98 16.09 33.82 -31.27
CA THR A 98 16.36 33.86 -32.71
C THR A 98 15.71 35.07 -33.36
N GLN A 99 14.43 35.31 -33.07
CA GLN A 99 13.67 36.44 -33.62
C GLN A 99 14.22 37.78 -33.10
N ALA A 100 14.58 37.87 -31.82
CA ALA A 100 15.23 39.04 -31.25
C ALA A 100 16.56 39.33 -31.96
N GLY A 101 17.39 38.31 -32.19
CA GLY A 101 18.64 38.43 -32.93
C GLY A 101 18.44 38.86 -34.39
N ILE A 102 17.39 38.36 -35.07
CA ILE A 102 17.04 38.79 -36.44
C ILE A 102 16.68 40.28 -36.45
N VAL A 103 15.80 40.73 -35.56
CA VAL A 103 15.37 42.14 -35.47
C VAL A 103 16.56 43.07 -35.19
N GLN A 104 17.47 42.67 -34.29
CA GLN A 104 18.70 43.41 -34.01
C GLN A 104 19.62 43.53 -35.24
N ARG A 105 19.72 42.47 -36.05
CA ARG A 105 20.51 42.47 -37.29
C ARG A 105 19.88 43.33 -38.38
N LEU A 106 18.55 43.29 -38.53
CA LEU A 106 17.83 44.08 -39.53
C LEU A 106 17.84 45.58 -39.24
N ALA A 107 17.90 45.97 -37.96
CA ALA A 107 17.95 47.36 -37.53
C ALA A 107 19.31 47.70 -36.87
N ALA A 108 20.41 47.30 -37.53
CA ALA A 108 21.76 47.39 -36.96
C ALA A 108 22.19 48.82 -36.58
N ASP A 109 21.64 49.86 -37.21
CA ASP A 109 22.00 51.25 -36.90
C ASP A 109 21.10 51.89 -35.83
N ASN A 110 20.06 51.17 -35.37
CA ASN A 110 19.14 51.67 -34.36
C ASN A 110 19.51 51.14 -32.96
N ALA A 111 20.13 52.02 -32.16
CA ALA A 111 20.55 51.71 -30.79
C ALA A 111 19.39 51.23 -29.88
N SER A 112 18.20 51.81 -30.01
CA SER A 112 17.04 51.43 -29.20
C SER A 112 16.54 50.01 -29.50
N VAL A 113 16.63 49.60 -30.78
CA VAL A 113 16.26 48.24 -31.21
C VAL A 113 17.29 47.23 -30.72
N LYS A 114 18.59 47.55 -30.78
CA LYS A 114 19.65 46.73 -30.18
C LYS A 114 19.43 46.50 -28.69
N GLN A 115 19.19 47.57 -27.94
CA GLN A 115 18.94 47.49 -26.50
C GLN A 115 17.70 46.65 -26.18
N SER A 116 16.61 46.83 -26.94
CA SER A 116 15.39 46.05 -26.77
C SER A 116 15.62 44.56 -27.06
N GLY A 117 16.36 44.23 -28.12
CA GLY A 117 16.71 42.85 -28.45
C GLY A 117 17.58 42.17 -27.39
N GLN A 118 18.57 42.88 -26.85
CA GLN A 118 19.37 42.41 -25.72
C GLN A 118 18.52 42.16 -24.46
N LEU A 119 17.57 43.04 -24.18
CA LEU A 119 16.64 42.86 -23.05
C LEU A 119 15.75 41.63 -23.25
N ILE A 120 15.23 41.40 -24.46
CA ILE A 120 14.45 40.20 -24.79
C ILE A 120 15.29 38.93 -24.58
N GLU A 121 16.56 38.93 -25.02
CA GLU A 121 17.47 37.80 -24.79
C GLU A 121 17.70 37.53 -23.30
N GLN A 122 17.95 38.57 -22.50
CA GLN A 122 18.14 38.46 -21.05
C GLN A 122 16.90 37.92 -20.34
N LEU A 123 15.72 38.47 -20.65
CA LEU A 123 14.45 38.01 -20.08
C LEU A 123 14.18 36.55 -20.46
N SER A 124 14.44 36.17 -21.71
CA SER A 124 14.26 34.79 -22.18
C SER A 124 15.15 33.81 -21.42
N LEU A 125 16.41 34.16 -21.17
CA LEU A 125 17.31 33.36 -20.34
C LEU A 125 16.84 33.29 -18.88
N GLY A 126 16.36 34.41 -18.33
CA GLY A 126 15.78 34.44 -16.97
C GLY A 126 14.59 33.49 -16.81
N VAL A 127 13.70 33.42 -17.81
CA VAL A 127 12.57 32.48 -17.83
C VAL A 127 13.08 31.04 -17.92
N TYR A 128 14.06 30.76 -18.79
CA TYR A 128 14.66 29.43 -18.90
C TYR A 128 15.20 28.94 -17.55
N ASP A 129 15.97 29.79 -16.86
CA ASP A 129 16.56 29.44 -15.57
C ASP A 129 15.49 29.26 -14.49
N ALA A 130 14.43 30.07 -14.49
CA ALA A 130 13.31 29.93 -13.57
C ALA A 130 12.59 28.58 -13.76
N VAL A 131 12.27 28.23 -15.01
CA VAL A 131 11.66 26.93 -15.35
C VAL A 131 12.59 25.79 -14.98
N ARG A 132 13.88 25.87 -15.32
CA ARG A 132 14.88 24.85 -14.95
C ARG A 132 14.97 24.64 -13.44
N ARG A 133 14.91 25.71 -12.64
CA ARG A 133 14.86 25.60 -11.17
C ARG A 133 13.58 24.92 -10.66
N LEU A 134 12.42 25.22 -11.26
CA LEU A 134 11.15 24.59 -10.89
C LEU A 134 11.14 23.11 -11.26
N LEU A 135 11.62 22.76 -12.45
CA LEU A 135 11.79 21.38 -12.89
C LEU A 135 12.81 20.61 -12.03
N GLY A 136 13.85 21.28 -11.55
CA GLY A 136 14.80 20.71 -10.59
C GLY A 136 14.15 20.28 -9.27
N ARG A 137 13.05 20.93 -8.85
CA ARG A 137 12.27 20.53 -7.66
C ARG A 137 11.32 19.35 -7.93
N LEU A 138 11.02 19.08 -9.20
CA LEU A 138 10.22 17.94 -9.65
C LEU A 138 11.09 16.70 -9.93
N ARG A 139 12.42 16.79 -9.76
CA ARG A 139 13.31 15.68 -10.09
C ARG A 139 13.04 14.42 -9.24
N PRO A 140 13.12 13.24 -9.87
CA PRO A 140 13.03 11.95 -9.21
C PRO A 140 14.01 11.76 -8.06
N ARG A 141 13.56 11.28 -6.89
CA ARG A 141 14.46 10.92 -5.77
C ARG A 141 15.44 9.80 -6.15
N GLN A 142 15.04 8.95 -7.09
CA GLN A 142 15.84 7.81 -7.57
C GLN A 142 17.11 8.23 -8.34
N LEU A 143 17.19 9.48 -8.85
CA LEU A 143 18.39 10.00 -9.50
C LEU A 143 19.45 10.50 -8.50
N ASP A 144 19.05 10.84 -7.27
CA ASP A 144 20.00 11.25 -6.22
C ASP A 144 20.76 10.03 -5.65
N ASP A 145 20.09 8.87 -5.51
CA ASP A 145 20.71 7.62 -5.02
C ASP A 145 21.77 7.03 -5.97
N LEU A 146 21.71 7.34 -7.28
CA LEU A 146 22.73 6.92 -8.24
C LEU A 146 24.02 7.76 -8.17
N THR A 147 24.01 8.91 -7.49
CA THR A 147 25.23 9.72 -7.28
C THR A 147 26.00 9.36 -6.01
N LEU A 148 25.37 8.64 -5.07
CA LEU A 148 25.97 8.28 -3.77
C LEU A 148 26.47 6.83 -3.67
N SER A 149 26.31 6.02 -4.72
CA SER A 149 26.66 4.58 -4.71
C SER A 149 27.97 4.23 -5.43
N ARG A 150 28.82 5.21 -5.77
CA ARG A 150 30.20 4.94 -6.19
C ARG A 150 31.16 5.22 -5.03
N PRO A 151 31.48 4.24 -4.17
CA PRO A 151 32.65 4.35 -3.32
C PRO A 151 33.88 4.33 -4.24
N SER A 152 34.60 5.43 -4.26
CA SER A 152 35.97 5.49 -4.76
C SER A 152 36.82 4.52 -3.94
N ALA A 153 37.17 3.39 -4.55
CA ALA A 153 38.18 2.48 -4.02
C ALA A 153 39.53 3.21 -4.06
N HIS A 154 40.05 3.52 -2.88
CA HIS A 154 41.47 3.71 -2.61
C HIS A 154 41.97 2.51 -1.82
#